data_AF-A0A2U1IW60-F1
#
_entry.id   AF-A0A2U1IW60-F1
#
_cell.length_a   1.000
_cell.length_b   1.000
_cell.length_c   1.000
_cell.angle_alpha   90.00
_cell.angle_beta   90.00
_cell.angle_gamma   90.00
#
_symmetry.space_group_name_H-M   'P 1'
#
loop_
_entity.id
_entity.type
_entity.pdbx_description
1 polymer ?
#
loop_
_entity_poly.entity_id
_entity_poly.type
_entity_poly.pdbx_seq_one_letter_code
_entity_poly.pdbx_strand_id
1 'polypeptide(L)'
;MVFKSVVLGSLMAATTLSASVKPQLVVFGNSLSDTGNIENVTYAVPWWDGHFSTGPVWNEYLAYYNNYTLVNYATGGATSNDTFVNMLTQGNTTTPSVPDQITTYTGVFGGKYNTNALVDDIAVIEVGVNDFLSAALLLAANEIDMTVFADGLVSDIISSLQSLITFGYRKLLITDIPDVKVTPAVIAFGEIAGSNIDGYVKAVNTKLNAATQKLATDNGKNVDYIRVVSFYNILGVAGNKNVTDALGITVVDKECYPVNANGTLISSCDNPDQYVFTDGIHPTTMIHAVVGAIFAEIIDNGSFDYTEASLFALVKKYNVTSAKSQTNFLYSSPDSAKTGKLVIDEYTIKQSIANAPALIKENNDASSNSTSGNSTSTSSTTKPSGSSRNFVSTIIPVSLISLILLVI
;
A
#
# COMPACT_ATOMS: atom_id res chain seq x y z
N MET A 1 -36.69 -2.46 -69.17
CA MET A 1 -36.48 -2.91 -67.77
C MET A 1 -35.30 -2.13 -67.21
N VAL A 2 -35.54 -1.24 -66.25
CA VAL A 2 -34.51 -0.42 -65.59
C VAL A 2 -34.27 -1.03 -64.21
N PHE A 3 -33.12 -1.65 -63.99
CA PHE A 3 -32.73 -2.11 -62.66
C PHE A 3 -32.02 -0.96 -61.94
N LYS A 4 -32.72 -0.35 -60.95
CA LYS A 4 -32.10 0.53 -59.97
C LYS A 4 -31.39 -0.35 -58.93
N SER A 5 -30.06 -0.26 -58.88
CA SER A 5 -29.28 -0.86 -57.79
C SER A 5 -29.37 0.05 -56.57
N VAL A 6 -30.01 -0.42 -55.51
CA VAL A 6 -30.01 0.25 -54.19
C VAL A 6 -28.83 -0.29 -53.42
N VAL A 7 -27.81 0.54 -53.20
CA VAL A 7 -26.71 0.25 -52.28
C VAL A 7 -27.20 0.57 -50.87
N LEU A 8 -27.48 -0.47 -50.09
CA LEU A 8 -27.83 -0.34 -48.69
C LEU A 8 -26.52 -0.19 -47.88
N GLY A 9 -26.17 1.05 -47.55
CA GLY A 9 -25.05 1.34 -46.65
C GLY A 9 -25.41 0.95 -45.22
N SER A 10 -24.79 -0.10 -44.69
CA SER A 10 -24.87 -0.47 -43.28
C SER A 10 -24.08 0.55 -42.45
N LEU A 11 -24.79 1.45 -41.78
CA LEU A 11 -24.23 2.36 -40.79
C LEU A 11 -23.91 1.55 -39.53
N MET A 12 -22.66 1.10 -39.36
CA MET A 12 -22.21 0.60 -38.06
C MET A 12 -22.12 1.80 -37.11
N ALA A 13 -23.09 1.90 -36.20
CA ALA A 13 -22.98 2.80 -35.06
C ALA A 13 -21.80 2.32 -34.20
N ALA A 14 -20.68 3.02 -34.29
CA ALA A 14 -19.58 2.85 -33.36
C ALA A 14 -20.06 3.34 -31.99
N THR A 15 -20.51 2.43 -31.14
CA THR A 15 -20.69 2.69 -29.72
C THR A 15 -19.31 2.92 -29.14
N THR A 16 -18.92 4.18 -28.97
CA THR A 16 -17.80 4.52 -28.10
C THR A 16 -18.19 4.08 -26.70
N LEU A 17 -17.66 2.95 -26.22
CA LEU A 17 -17.64 2.67 -24.79
C LEU A 17 -16.83 3.81 -24.18
N SER A 18 -17.51 4.73 -23.49
CA SER A 18 -16.82 5.65 -22.59
C SER A 18 -16.20 4.76 -21.52
N ALA A 19 -14.88 4.61 -21.51
CA ALA A 19 -14.21 3.95 -20.39
C ALA A 19 -14.62 4.71 -19.12
N SER A 20 -15.18 3.99 -18.14
CA SER A 20 -15.49 4.60 -16.85
C SER A 20 -14.18 5.12 -16.27
N VAL A 21 -14.17 6.41 -15.90
CA VAL A 21 -13.02 7.00 -15.22
C VAL A 21 -12.83 6.25 -13.90
N LYS A 22 -11.58 5.83 -13.62
CA LYS A 22 -11.26 5.12 -12.39
C LYS A 22 -10.94 6.14 -11.31
N PRO A 23 -11.52 6.02 -10.09
CA PRO A 23 -11.03 6.78 -8.96
C PRO A 23 -9.56 6.44 -8.67
N GLN A 24 -8.84 7.35 -8.03
CA GLN A 24 -7.45 7.13 -7.64
C GLN A 24 -7.33 6.62 -6.20
N LEU A 25 -6.40 5.70 -6.01
CA LEU A 25 -5.87 5.30 -4.72
C LEU A 25 -4.47 5.92 -4.59
N VAL A 26 -4.32 6.91 -3.70
CA VAL A 26 -3.03 7.60 -3.49
C VAL A 26 -2.42 7.13 -2.17
N VAL A 27 -1.25 6.50 -2.23
CA VAL A 27 -0.62 5.85 -1.08
C VAL A 27 0.68 6.52 -0.72
N PHE A 28 0.80 6.91 0.55
CA PHE A 28 2.02 7.40 1.20
C PHE A 28 2.42 6.39 2.26
N GLY A 29 3.71 6.15 2.44
CA GLY A 29 4.13 5.16 3.42
C GLY A 29 5.53 4.62 3.24
N ASN A 30 5.73 3.40 3.71
CA ASN A 30 7.03 2.75 3.74
C ASN A 30 7.11 1.49 2.85
N SER A 31 8.03 0.58 3.16
CA SER A 31 8.32 -0.64 2.42
C SER A 31 7.14 -1.61 2.32
N LEU A 32 6.20 -1.60 3.28
CA LEU A 32 4.99 -2.43 3.18
C LEU A 32 4.07 -1.99 2.03
N SER A 33 4.27 -0.78 1.51
CA SER A 33 3.46 -0.17 0.47
C SER A 33 4.26 0.22 -0.78
N ASP A 34 5.59 0.18 -0.75
CA ASP A 34 6.46 0.60 -1.85
C ASP A 34 6.34 -0.34 -3.06
N THR A 35 6.24 0.26 -4.26
CA THR A 35 6.11 -0.42 -5.57
C THR A 35 7.34 -0.24 -6.48
N GLY A 36 8.49 0.10 -5.89
CA GLY A 36 9.75 0.30 -6.60
C GLY A 36 10.18 1.76 -6.72
N ASN A 37 9.86 2.61 -5.74
CA ASN A 37 10.30 4.00 -5.66
C ASN A 37 11.79 4.15 -5.32
N ILE A 38 12.43 3.11 -4.80
CA ILE A 38 13.88 3.09 -4.54
C ILE A 38 14.62 2.56 -5.76
N GLU A 39 15.27 3.46 -6.49
CA GLU A 39 16.08 3.11 -7.68
C GLU A 39 17.52 2.74 -7.31
N ASN A 40 18.15 1.89 -8.14
CA ASN A 40 19.58 1.58 -8.13
C ASN A 40 20.14 0.96 -6.83
N VAL A 41 19.30 0.30 -6.04
CA VAL A 41 19.75 -0.44 -4.86
C VAL A 41 19.84 -1.93 -5.16
N THR A 42 20.96 -2.55 -4.79
CA THR A 42 21.11 -4.00 -4.79
C THR A 42 20.89 -4.50 -3.37
N TYR A 43 19.88 -5.35 -3.20
CA TYR A 43 19.56 -5.95 -1.92
C TYR A 43 20.08 -7.39 -1.86
N ALA A 44 20.46 -7.83 -0.66
CA ALA A 44 20.82 -9.23 -0.46
C ALA A 44 19.60 -10.16 -0.47
N VAL A 45 18.46 -9.66 -0.01
CA VAL A 45 17.18 -10.35 -0.12
C VAL A 45 16.70 -10.28 -1.56
N PRO A 46 16.31 -11.41 -2.19
CA PRO A 46 15.78 -11.44 -3.55
C PRO A 46 14.31 -10.99 -3.58
N TRP A 47 14.10 -9.73 -3.21
CA TRP A 47 12.83 -9.03 -3.32
C TRP A 47 12.33 -8.95 -4.76
N TRP A 48 11.02 -9.04 -4.94
CA TRP A 48 10.40 -9.07 -6.26
C TRP A 48 10.29 -7.66 -6.84
N ASP A 49 11.02 -7.39 -7.92
CA ASP A 49 10.92 -6.15 -8.72
C ASP A 49 10.84 -4.85 -7.88
N GLY A 50 11.72 -4.71 -6.89
CA GLY A 50 11.78 -3.52 -6.02
C GLY A 50 10.72 -3.47 -4.91
N HIS A 51 9.81 -4.44 -4.82
CA HIS A 51 8.88 -4.59 -3.72
C HIS A 51 9.55 -5.33 -2.57
N PHE A 52 9.35 -4.89 -1.33
CA PHE A 52 9.87 -5.55 -0.13
C PHE A 52 9.04 -6.82 0.19
N SER A 53 8.84 -7.69 -0.79
CA SER A 53 8.05 -8.92 -0.69
C SER A 53 8.45 -9.90 -1.80
N THR A 54 7.72 -11.01 -1.91
CA THR A 54 7.90 -12.05 -2.93
C THR A 54 7.02 -11.87 -4.17
N GLY A 55 6.33 -10.75 -4.27
CA GLY A 55 5.37 -10.40 -5.32
C GLY A 55 4.72 -9.04 -5.01
N PRO A 56 3.56 -8.74 -5.62
CA PRO A 56 2.82 -7.51 -5.35
C PRO A 56 2.51 -7.28 -3.86
N VAL A 57 2.37 -6.02 -3.45
CA VAL A 57 2.01 -5.57 -2.11
C VAL A 57 0.55 -5.11 -2.03
N TRP A 58 0.08 -4.79 -0.82
CA TRP A 58 -1.35 -4.78 -0.49
C TRP A 58 -2.17 -3.75 -1.27
N ASN A 59 -1.56 -2.61 -1.63
CA ASN A 59 -2.19 -1.52 -2.35
C ASN A 59 -2.39 -1.84 -3.84
N GLU A 60 -1.56 -2.67 -4.44
CA GLU A 60 -1.75 -3.19 -5.80
C GLU A 60 -2.93 -4.17 -5.85
N TYR A 61 -3.06 -5.04 -4.83
CA TYR A 61 -4.23 -5.90 -4.68
C TYR A 61 -5.51 -5.09 -4.46
N LEU A 62 -5.45 -4.07 -3.59
CA LEU A 62 -6.59 -3.18 -3.36
C LEU A 62 -6.99 -2.46 -4.66
N ALA A 63 -6.02 -1.93 -5.41
CA ALA A 63 -6.27 -1.27 -6.68
C ALA A 63 -6.96 -2.22 -7.67
N TYR A 64 -6.53 -3.48 -7.73
CA TYR A 64 -7.17 -4.51 -8.53
C TYR A 64 -8.62 -4.79 -8.08
N TYR A 65 -8.86 -5.02 -6.78
CA TYR A 65 -10.17 -5.40 -6.26
C TYR A 65 -11.23 -4.31 -6.40
N ASN A 66 -10.83 -3.04 -6.25
CA ASN A 66 -11.74 -1.90 -6.29
C ASN A 66 -11.67 -1.12 -7.61
N ASN A 67 -10.86 -1.58 -8.58
CA ASN A 67 -10.66 -0.95 -9.89
C ASN A 67 -10.20 0.52 -9.78
N TYR A 68 -9.22 0.76 -8.90
CA TYR A 68 -8.56 2.06 -8.76
C TYR A 68 -7.37 2.19 -9.72
N THR A 69 -7.03 3.44 -10.04
CA THR A 69 -5.68 3.80 -10.52
C THR A 69 -4.79 4.04 -9.29
N LEU A 70 -3.69 3.32 -9.17
CA LEU A 70 -2.76 3.44 -8.03
C LEU A 70 -1.71 4.52 -8.30
N VAL A 71 -1.63 5.52 -7.41
CA VAL A 71 -0.57 6.53 -7.42
C VAL A 71 0.24 6.38 -6.13
N ASN A 72 1.46 5.87 -6.24
CA ASN A 72 2.23 5.38 -5.11
C ASN A 72 3.44 6.27 -4.81
N TYR A 73 3.42 6.89 -3.64
CA TYR A 73 4.47 7.73 -3.08
C TYR A 73 5.21 7.08 -1.91
N ALA A 74 4.84 5.86 -1.51
CA ALA A 74 5.51 5.13 -0.45
C ALA A 74 6.97 4.80 -0.83
N THR A 75 7.87 4.96 0.12
CA THR A 75 9.32 4.72 -0.07
C THR A 75 9.84 3.84 1.05
N GLY A 76 10.47 2.72 0.72
CA GLY A 76 11.07 1.81 1.69
C GLY A 76 11.96 2.51 2.72
N GLY A 77 11.74 2.23 4.00
CA GLY A 77 12.45 2.89 5.11
C GLY A 77 11.89 4.24 5.55
N ALA A 78 10.81 4.75 4.94
CA ALA A 78 10.20 6.00 5.38
C ALA A 78 9.65 5.92 6.81
N THR A 79 9.96 6.94 7.61
CA THR A 79 9.40 7.17 8.95
C THR A 79 8.20 8.11 8.88
N SER A 80 7.46 8.24 9.99
CA SER A 80 6.38 9.24 10.08
C SER A 80 6.93 10.65 9.96
N ASN A 81 8.13 10.88 10.51
CA ASN A 81 8.88 12.12 10.43
C ASN A 81 10.34 11.83 10.81
N ASP A 82 11.26 12.07 9.89
CA ASP A 82 12.70 11.81 10.09
C ASP A 82 13.31 12.71 11.18
N THR A 83 12.86 13.96 11.29
CA THR A 83 13.31 14.92 12.29
C THR A 83 12.94 14.46 13.71
N PHE A 84 11.71 13.96 13.89
CA PHE A 84 11.25 13.43 15.17
C PHE A 84 12.07 12.20 15.58
N VAL A 85 12.22 11.23 14.67
CA VAL A 85 12.97 9.98 14.92
C VAL A 85 14.44 10.27 15.20
N ASN A 86 15.10 11.13 14.41
CA ASN A 86 16.50 11.50 14.62
C ASN A 86 16.72 12.21 15.94
N MET A 87 15.78 13.06 16.37
CA MET A 87 15.83 13.73 17.67
C MET A 87 15.72 12.73 18.83
N LEU A 88 14.80 11.76 18.75
CA LEU A 88 14.61 10.75 19.79
C LEU A 88 15.77 9.76 19.89
N THR A 89 16.28 9.31 18.74
CA THR A 89 17.25 8.21 18.66
C THR A 89 18.70 8.70 18.60
N GLN A 90 18.92 10.00 18.42
CA GLN A 90 20.22 10.58 18.04
C GLN A 90 20.77 9.95 16.74
N GLY A 91 19.86 9.53 15.86
CA GLY A 91 20.15 8.89 14.58
C GLY A 91 20.37 9.86 13.43
N ASN A 92 20.45 9.31 12.21
CA ASN A 92 20.61 10.06 10.96
C ASN A 92 19.83 9.39 9.81
N THR A 93 18.56 9.09 10.05
CA THR A 93 17.60 8.69 9.02
C THR A 93 17.47 9.83 8.01
N THR A 94 17.65 9.51 6.73
CA THR A 94 17.62 10.47 5.60
C THR A 94 16.68 10.04 4.47
N THR A 95 16.03 8.88 4.63
CA THR A 95 15.00 8.42 3.71
C THR A 95 13.82 9.39 3.73
N PRO A 96 13.26 9.79 2.57
CA PRO A 96 12.10 10.66 2.51
C PRO A 96 10.95 10.17 3.39
N SER A 97 10.61 10.98 4.39
CA SER A 97 9.53 10.71 5.34
C SER A 97 8.16 10.97 4.72
N VAL A 98 7.07 10.58 5.39
CA VAL A 98 5.70 10.84 4.88
C VAL A 98 5.44 12.33 4.57
N PRO A 99 5.86 13.30 5.41
CA PRO A 99 5.80 14.72 5.06
C PRO A 99 6.50 15.09 3.75
N ASP A 100 7.64 14.48 3.43
CA ASP A 100 8.38 14.72 2.19
C ASP A 100 7.64 14.13 0.97
N GLN A 101 7.06 12.94 1.15
CA GLN A 101 6.24 12.29 0.12
C GLN A 101 5.00 13.12 -0.20
N ILE A 102 4.29 13.63 0.82
CA ILE A 102 3.15 14.55 0.66
C ILE A 102 3.60 15.86 0.00
N THR A 103 4.74 16.43 0.42
CA THR A 103 5.31 17.63 -0.22
C THR A 103 5.58 17.41 -1.71
N THR A 104 6.13 16.25 -2.06
CA THR A 104 6.40 15.88 -3.47
C THR A 104 5.08 15.76 -4.25
N TYR A 105 4.09 15.06 -3.70
CA TYR A 105 2.77 14.91 -4.33
C TYR A 105 2.08 16.27 -4.54
N THR A 106 2.04 17.10 -3.49
CA THR A 106 1.39 18.42 -3.57
C THR A 106 2.12 19.39 -4.48
N GLY A 107 3.45 19.29 -4.63
CA GLY A 107 4.21 20.04 -5.63
C GLY A 107 3.83 19.68 -7.07
N VAL A 108 3.45 18.42 -7.31
CA VAL A 108 3.03 17.93 -8.63
C VAL A 108 1.57 18.27 -8.93
N PHE A 109 0.67 18.08 -7.97
CA PHE A 109 -0.79 18.10 -8.21
C PHE A 109 -1.53 19.29 -7.57
N GLY A 110 -0.89 20.04 -6.67
CA GLY A 110 -1.49 21.15 -5.93
C GLY A 110 -2.10 22.22 -6.83
N GLY A 111 -3.37 22.55 -6.58
CA GLY A 111 -4.11 23.58 -7.32
C GLY A 111 -4.47 23.20 -8.77
N LYS A 112 -4.28 21.95 -9.18
CA LYS A 112 -4.56 21.49 -10.57
C LYS A 112 -5.85 20.69 -10.71
N TYR A 113 -6.45 20.29 -9.59
CA TYR A 113 -7.71 19.58 -9.54
C TYR A 113 -8.91 20.54 -9.46
N ASN A 114 -9.96 20.23 -10.21
CA ASN A 114 -11.24 20.92 -10.16
C ASN A 114 -11.98 20.63 -8.85
N THR A 115 -12.99 21.44 -8.54
CA THR A 115 -13.88 21.17 -7.42
C THR A 115 -14.51 19.77 -7.56
N ASN A 116 -14.45 18.98 -6.49
CA ASN A 116 -14.94 17.60 -6.42
C ASN A 116 -14.18 16.56 -7.27
N ALA A 117 -13.03 16.90 -7.87
CA ALA A 117 -12.22 15.93 -8.62
C ALA A 117 -11.72 14.75 -7.77
N LEU A 118 -11.61 14.93 -6.46
CA LEU A 118 -11.11 13.93 -5.51
C LEU A 118 -12.21 13.26 -4.67
N VAL A 119 -13.50 13.45 -5.03
CA VAL A 119 -14.61 12.98 -4.18
C VAL A 119 -14.66 11.45 -4.07
N ASP A 120 -14.22 10.75 -5.10
CA ASP A 120 -14.18 9.28 -5.14
C ASP A 120 -12.79 8.69 -4.90
N ASP A 121 -11.78 9.54 -4.80
CA ASP A 121 -10.41 9.14 -4.52
C ASP A 121 -10.21 8.86 -3.03
N ILE A 122 -9.26 7.97 -2.75
CA ILE A 122 -8.84 7.62 -1.40
C ILE A 122 -7.37 7.96 -1.23
N ALA A 123 -7.03 8.64 -0.14
CA ALA A 123 -5.65 8.79 0.30
C ALA A 123 -5.36 7.86 1.48
N VAL A 124 -4.21 7.19 1.43
CA VAL A 124 -3.77 6.25 2.47
C VAL A 124 -2.41 6.66 3.02
N ILE A 125 -2.26 6.58 4.34
CA ILE A 125 -0.96 6.62 5.01
C ILE A 125 -0.72 5.25 5.64
N GLU A 126 0.42 4.63 5.35
CA GLU A 126 0.90 3.41 5.99
C GLU A 126 2.32 3.67 6.52
N VAL A 127 2.46 3.91 7.83
CA VAL A 127 3.75 4.33 8.41
C VAL A 127 3.85 3.99 9.89
N GLY A 128 5.08 4.02 10.40
CA GLY A 128 5.41 3.96 11.81
C GLY A 128 6.34 2.81 12.17
N VAL A 129 6.38 1.73 11.38
CA VAL A 129 7.29 0.60 11.65
C VAL A 129 8.75 1.06 11.64
N ASN A 130 9.16 1.93 10.71
CA ASN A 130 10.54 2.44 10.69
C ASN A 130 10.88 3.34 11.88
N ASP A 131 9.90 4.01 12.48
CA ASP A 131 10.06 4.75 13.73
C ASP A 131 10.38 3.78 14.89
N PHE A 132 9.70 2.63 14.94
CA PHE A 132 9.99 1.55 15.87
C PHE A 132 11.35 0.90 15.61
N LEU A 133 11.70 0.60 14.35
CA LEU A 133 12.98 -0.02 13.99
C LEU A 133 14.16 0.90 14.31
N SER A 134 14.05 2.19 13.97
CA SER A 134 15.07 3.20 14.30
C SER A 134 15.31 3.32 15.81
N ALA A 135 14.27 3.10 16.62
CA ALA A 135 14.32 3.15 18.07
C ALA A 135 14.45 1.78 18.76
N ALA A 136 14.59 0.68 18.01
CA ALA A 136 14.32 -0.67 18.51
C ALA A 136 15.13 -1.04 19.76
N LEU A 137 16.43 -0.71 19.79
CA LEU A 137 17.30 -0.97 20.95
C LEU A 137 16.85 -0.20 22.19
N LEU A 138 16.44 1.06 22.03
CA LEU A 138 15.99 1.91 23.12
C LEU A 138 14.61 1.48 23.64
N LEU A 139 13.70 1.10 22.74
CA LEU A 139 12.37 0.57 23.09
C LEU A 139 12.49 -0.78 23.80
N ALA A 140 13.36 -1.67 23.29
CA ALA A 140 13.66 -2.96 23.90
C ALA A 140 14.17 -2.81 25.35
N ALA A 141 14.93 -1.75 25.62
CA ALA A 141 15.48 -1.44 26.95
C ALA A 141 14.59 -0.54 27.81
N ASN A 142 13.41 -0.10 27.32
CA ASN A 142 12.56 0.93 27.95
C ASN A 142 13.31 2.24 28.28
N GLU A 143 14.21 2.67 27.40
CA GLU A 143 15.03 3.87 27.57
C GLU A 143 14.39 5.14 26.99
N ILE A 144 13.30 5.01 26.23
CA ILE A 144 12.49 6.14 25.74
C ILE A 144 11.22 6.23 26.57
N ASP A 145 10.81 7.44 26.99
CA ASP A 145 9.51 7.62 27.61
C ASP A 145 8.38 7.23 26.62
N MET A 146 7.53 6.29 27.04
CA MET A 146 6.44 5.76 26.20
C MET A 146 5.43 6.82 25.79
N THR A 147 5.17 7.80 26.64
CA THR A 147 4.24 8.89 26.32
C THR A 147 4.85 9.80 25.26
N VAL A 148 6.12 10.17 25.41
CA VAL A 148 6.85 10.99 24.43
C VAL A 148 6.91 10.31 23.07
N PHE A 149 7.27 9.03 23.02
CA PHE A 149 7.33 8.27 21.77
C PHE A 149 5.95 8.19 21.10
N ALA A 150 4.94 7.77 21.87
CA ALA A 150 3.62 7.54 21.31
C ALA A 150 2.90 8.84 20.90
N ASP A 151 3.04 9.92 21.68
CA ASP A 151 2.42 11.21 21.36
C ASP A 151 3.08 11.85 20.14
N GLY A 152 4.40 11.78 20.00
CA GLY A 152 5.10 12.35 18.85
C GLY A 152 4.75 11.62 17.56
N LEU A 153 4.86 10.29 17.53
CA LEU A 153 4.52 9.46 16.37
C LEU A 153 3.07 9.69 15.92
N VAL A 154 2.12 9.69 16.86
CA VAL A 154 0.70 9.96 16.54
C VAL A 154 0.50 11.39 16.05
N SER A 155 1.18 12.38 16.63
CA SER A 155 1.10 13.78 16.18
C SER A 155 1.58 13.94 14.73
N ASP A 156 2.67 13.28 14.34
CA ASP A 156 3.21 13.33 12.98
C ASP A 156 2.24 12.71 11.95
N ILE A 157 1.66 11.55 12.29
CA ILE A 157 0.65 10.90 11.45
C ILE A 157 -0.60 11.79 11.29
N ILE A 158 -1.11 12.35 12.38
CA ILE A 158 -2.30 13.21 12.36
C ILE A 158 -2.05 14.49 11.56
N SER A 159 -0.85 15.07 11.65
CA SER A 159 -0.45 16.25 10.88
C SER A 159 -0.40 15.95 9.37
N SER A 160 0.06 14.75 9.01
CA SER A 160 0.09 14.26 7.63
C SER A 160 -1.34 14.02 7.08
N LEU A 161 -2.23 13.40 7.87
CA LEU A 161 -3.65 13.26 7.52
C LEU A 161 -4.33 14.63 7.35
N GLN A 162 -4.08 15.58 8.26
CA GLN A 162 -4.62 16.94 8.14
C GLN A 162 -4.17 17.64 6.87
N SER A 163 -2.91 17.42 6.44
CA SER A 163 -2.38 17.98 5.18
C SER A 163 -3.12 17.43 3.96
N LEU A 164 -3.46 16.14 3.95
CA LEU A 164 -4.25 15.52 2.88
C LEU A 164 -5.70 16.00 2.87
N ILE A 165 -6.31 16.25 4.04
CA ILE A 165 -7.63 16.88 4.14
C ILE A 165 -7.58 18.30 3.57
N THR A 166 -6.56 19.09 3.94
CA THR A 166 -6.35 20.44 3.39
C THR A 166 -6.11 20.43 1.88
N PHE A 167 -5.48 19.38 1.34
CA PHE A 167 -5.34 19.19 -0.09
C PHE A 167 -6.68 18.93 -0.80
N GLY A 168 -7.64 18.31 -0.11
CA GLY A 168 -9.00 18.10 -0.60
C GLY A 168 -9.49 16.65 -0.55
N TYR A 169 -8.72 15.72 0.03
CA TYR A 169 -9.20 14.35 0.23
C TYR A 169 -10.28 14.29 1.30
N ARG A 170 -11.34 13.55 1.01
CA ARG A 170 -12.47 13.32 1.93
C ARG A 170 -12.51 11.91 2.50
N LYS A 171 -11.93 10.95 1.79
CA LYS A 171 -11.86 9.53 2.16
C LYS A 171 -10.41 9.21 2.48
N LEU A 172 -10.13 8.98 3.76
CA LEU A 172 -8.77 8.71 4.23
C LEU A 172 -8.72 7.37 4.95
N LEU A 173 -7.65 6.63 4.69
CA LEU A 173 -7.30 5.42 5.44
C LEU A 173 -5.93 5.61 6.08
N ILE A 174 -5.75 5.02 7.26
CA ILE A 174 -4.48 4.96 7.97
C ILE A 174 -4.33 3.54 8.53
N THR A 175 -3.13 2.98 8.49
CA THR A 175 -2.85 1.72 9.19
C THR A 175 -2.44 1.98 10.63
N ASP A 176 -2.82 1.09 11.54
CA ASP A 176 -2.13 1.03 12.83
C ASP A 176 -0.76 0.33 12.68
N ILE A 177 0.01 0.31 13.76
CA ILE A 177 1.31 -0.35 13.76
C ILE A 177 1.07 -1.87 13.86
N PRO A 178 1.67 -2.69 12.97
CA PRO A 178 1.55 -4.15 13.04
C PRO A 178 2.03 -4.72 14.37
N ASP A 179 1.63 -5.95 14.67
CA ASP A 179 2.16 -6.71 15.80
C ASP A 179 3.62 -7.10 15.50
N VAL A 180 4.53 -6.15 15.67
CA VAL A 180 5.95 -6.37 15.33
C VAL A 180 6.58 -7.44 16.21
N LYS A 181 5.99 -7.78 17.38
CA LYS A 181 6.50 -8.82 18.28
C LYS A 181 6.56 -10.19 17.62
N VAL A 182 5.68 -10.47 16.66
CA VAL A 182 5.66 -11.76 15.93
C VAL A 182 6.61 -11.80 14.73
N THR A 183 7.31 -10.70 14.42
CA THR A 183 8.27 -10.66 13.32
C THR A 183 9.56 -11.38 13.71
N PRO A 184 10.24 -12.09 12.77
CA PRO A 184 11.51 -12.75 13.07
C PRO A 184 12.57 -11.81 13.66
N ALA A 185 12.62 -10.56 13.18
CA ALA A 185 13.55 -9.55 13.68
C ALA A 185 13.34 -9.25 15.17
N VAL A 186 12.09 -9.05 15.62
CA VAL A 186 11.80 -8.75 17.03
C VAL A 186 11.87 -10.00 17.91
N ILE A 187 11.50 -11.17 17.39
CA ILE A 187 11.68 -12.45 18.10
C ILE A 187 13.16 -12.65 18.49
N ALA A 188 14.09 -12.23 17.63
CA ALA A 188 15.53 -12.33 17.89
C ALA A 188 16.02 -11.48 19.09
N PHE A 189 15.28 -10.46 19.52
CA PHE A 189 15.58 -9.69 20.74
C PHE A 189 15.22 -10.44 22.03
N GLY A 190 14.40 -11.49 21.94
CA GLY A 190 13.90 -12.26 23.08
C GLY A 190 12.65 -11.67 23.73
N GLU A 191 11.99 -12.50 24.55
CA GLU A 191 10.62 -12.27 25.04
C GLU A 191 10.44 -10.96 25.82
N ILE A 192 11.41 -10.59 26.66
CA ILE A 192 11.31 -9.37 27.49
C ILE A 192 11.36 -8.13 26.60
N ALA A 193 12.36 -8.05 25.71
CA ALA A 193 12.51 -6.94 24.78
C ALA A 193 11.33 -6.84 23.81
N GLY A 194 10.88 -7.98 23.25
CA GLY A 194 9.70 -8.02 22.39
C GLY A 194 8.42 -7.55 23.12
N SER A 195 8.27 -7.90 24.39
CA SER A 195 7.12 -7.44 25.21
C SER A 195 7.18 -5.95 25.54
N ASN A 196 8.37 -5.39 25.73
CA ASN A 196 8.54 -3.95 25.88
C ASN A 196 8.08 -3.24 24.60
N ILE A 197 8.60 -3.66 23.44
CA ILE A 197 8.24 -3.10 22.13
C ILE A 197 6.72 -3.17 21.88
N ASP A 198 6.09 -4.33 22.13
CA ASP A 198 4.63 -4.50 22.02
C ASP A 198 3.84 -3.55 22.93
N GLY A 199 4.38 -3.20 24.10
CA GLY A 199 3.83 -2.17 24.98
C GLY A 199 3.73 -0.80 24.29
N TYR A 200 4.79 -0.38 23.58
CA TYR A 200 4.78 0.87 22.80
C TYR A 200 3.82 0.77 21.60
N VAL A 201 3.78 -0.36 20.89
CA VAL A 201 2.83 -0.60 19.78
C VAL A 201 1.39 -0.40 20.24
N LYS A 202 1.00 -1.04 21.35
CA LYS A 202 -0.34 -0.92 21.93
C LYS A 202 -0.66 0.51 22.35
N ALA A 203 0.30 1.22 22.94
CA ALA A 203 0.12 2.62 23.34
C ALA A 203 -0.10 3.52 22.11
N VAL A 204 0.71 3.37 21.06
CA VAL A 204 0.57 4.09 19.78
C VAL A 204 -0.78 3.77 19.15
N ASN A 205 -1.12 2.50 18.97
CA ASN A 205 -2.36 2.10 18.29
C ASN A 205 -3.60 2.59 19.04
N THR A 206 -3.59 2.59 20.37
CA THR A 206 -4.68 3.15 21.19
C THR A 206 -4.82 4.66 20.97
N LYS A 207 -3.71 5.40 21.03
CA LYS A 207 -3.71 6.86 20.84
C LYS A 207 -4.07 7.26 19.41
N LEU A 208 -3.57 6.53 18.40
CA LEU A 208 -3.86 6.75 16.99
C LEU A 208 -5.35 6.60 16.69
N ASN A 209 -5.99 5.56 17.22
CA ASN A 209 -7.43 5.36 17.07
C ASN A 209 -8.24 6.53 17.66
N ALA A 210 -7.90 6.98 18.87
CA ALA A 210 -8.56 8.12 19.51
C ALA A 210 -8.32 9.44 18.74
N ALA A 211 -7.09 9.69 18.31
CA ALA A 211 -6.71 10.90 17.58
C ALA A 211 -7.36 10.96 16.19
N THR A 212 -7.49 9.83 15.51
CA THR A 212 -8.16 9.74 14.20
C THR A 212 -9.65 10.04 14.29
N GLN A 213 -10.34 9.52 15.32
CA GLN A 213 -11.75 9.84 15.58
C GLN A 213 -11.94 11.33 15.89
N LYS A 214 -11.01 11.91 16.67
CA LYS A 214 -11.01 13.34 16.95
C LYS A 214 -10.81 14.16 15.68
N LEU A 215 -9.83 13.80 14.84
CA LEU A 215 -9.53 14.48 13.57
C LEU A 215 -10.75 14.47 12.63
N ALA A 216 -11.45 13.34 12.54
CA ALA A 216 -12.68 13.23 11.76
C ALA A 216 -13.79 14.16 12.30
N THR A 217 -13.94 14.20 13.62
CA THR A 217 -14.92 15.09 14.29
C THR A 217 -14.60 16.56 14.06
N ASP A 218 -13.34 16.95 14.22
CA ASP A 218 -12.87 18.33 14.07
C ASP A 218 -13.03 18.84 12.62
N ASN A 219 -12.85 17.97 11.63
CA ASN A 219 -12.98 18.31 10.20
C ASN A 219 -14.43 18.20 9.68
N GLY A 220 -15.33 17.54 10.40
CA GLY A 220 -16.76 17.51 10.11
C GLY A 220 -17.07 17.19 8.65
N LYS A 221 -17.73 18.12 7.95
CA LYS A 221 -18.14 17.96 6.54
C LYS A 221 -16.99 17.95 5.52
N ASN A 222 -15.76 18.26 5.94
CA ASN A 222 -14.59 18.23 5.06
C ASN A 222 -14.10 16.79 4.81
N VAL A 223 -14.54 15.82 5.62
CA VAL A 223 -14.23 14.40 5.44
C VAL A 223 -15.51 13.57 5.41
N ASP A 224 -15.49 12.52 4.60
CA ASP A 224 -16.52 11.48 4.59
C ASP A 224 -16.20 10.43 5.64
N TYR A 225 -14.94 10.03 5.72
CA TYR A 225 -14.42 9.17 6.77
C TYR A 225 -12.90 9.26 6.89
N ILE A 226 -12.42 8.95 8.09
CA ILE A 226 -11.04 8.55 8.34
C ILE A 226 -11.12 7.21 9.05
N ARG A 227 -10.60 6.14 8.43
CA ARG A 227 -10.69 4.77 8.97
C ARG A 227 -9.31 4.21 9.28
N VAL A 228 -9.21 3.53 10.41
CA VAL A 228 -7.99 2.82 10.81
C VAL A 228 -8.12 1.36 10.35
N VAL A 229 -7.15 0.88 9.56
CA VAL A 229 -7.00 -0.53 9.19
C VAL A 229 -6.01 -1.17 10.15
N SER A 230 -6.39 -2.27 10.80
CA SER A 230 -5.59 -2.82 11.89
C SER A 230 -4.59 -3.86 11.39
N PHE A 231 -3.39 -3.41 11.04
CA PHE A 231 -2.26 -4.29 10.73
C PHE A 231 -1.87 -5.13 11.94
N TYR A 232 -2.06 -4.61 13.16
CA TYR A 232 -1.85 -5.36 14.39
C TYR A 232 -2.66 -6.65 14.40
N ASN A 233 -3.97 -6.55 14.21
CA ASN A 233 -4.85 -7.72 14.22
C ASN A 233 -4.63 -8.60 12.99
N ILE A 234 -4.34 -8.02 11.81
CA ILE A 234 -4.09 -8.82 10.61
C ILE A 234 -2.88 -9.73 10.81
N LEU A 235 -1.76 -9.17 11.27
CA LEU A 235 -0.54 -9.96 11.46
C LEU A 235 -0.68 -10.97 12.60
N GLY A 236 -1.34 -10.57 13.70
CA GLY A 236 -1.63 -11.48 14.82
C GLY A 236 -2.50 -12.68 14.41
N VAL A 237 -3.49 -12.49 13.54
CA VAL A 237 -4.37 -13.57 13.07
C VAL A 237 -3.76 -14.33 11.88
N ALA A 238 -2.89 -13.72 11.08
CA ALA A 238 -2.17 -14.39 10.00
C ALA A 238 -1.24 -15.52 10.47
N GLY A 239 -0.81 -15.49 11.74
CA GLY A 239 -0.06 -16.58 12.38
C GLY A 239 -0.93 -17.72 12.93
N ASN A 240 -2.27 -17.57 12.97
CA ASN A 240 -3.16 -18.61 13.51
C ASN A 240 -3.19 -19.84 12.60
N LYS A 241 -3.06 -21.03 13.21
CA LYS A 241 -2.97 -22.30 12.49
C LYS A 241 -4.09 -22.51 11.48
N ASN A 242 -5.33 -22.18 11.86
CA ASN A 242 -6.48 -22.36 11.01
C ASN A 242 -6.37 -21.50 9.73
N VAL A 243 -5.93 -20.25 9.87
CA VAL A 243 -5.74 -19.32 8.75
C VAL A 243 -4.57 -19.77 7.89
N THR A 244 -3.45 -20.14 8.49
CA THR A 244 -2.26 -20.60 7.75
C THR A 244 -2.51 -21.91 7.02
N ASP A 245 -3.26 -22.85 7.60
CA ASP A 245 -3.68 -24.09 6.93
C ASP A 245 -4.50 -23.80 5.65
N ALA A 246 -5.42 -22.83 5.66
CA ALA A 246 -6.19 -22.48 4.46
C ALA A 246 -5.38 -21.72 3.41
N LEU A 247 -4.33 -21.01 3.82
CA LEU A 247 -3.40 -20.33 2.93
C LEU A 247 -2.31 -21.28 2.40
N GLY A 248 -2.10 -22.43 3.03
CA GLY A 248 -1.00 -23.34 2.72
C GLY A 248 0.34 -22.87 3.29
N ILE A 249 0.31 -22.00 4.30
CA ILE A 249 1.48 -21.48 5.00
C ILE A 249 1.86 -22.45 6.12
N THR A 250 3.15 -22.77 6.21
CA THR A 250 3.69 -23.70 7.22
C THR A 250 4.77 -23.08 8.10
N VAL A 251 5.27 -21.89 7.75
CA VAL A 251 6.31 -21.19 8.51
C VAL A 251 5.82 -19.78 8.84
N VAL A 252 5.68 -19.48 10.14
CA VAL A 252 5.03 -18.25 10.63
C VAL A 252 5.96 -17.35 11.43
N ASP A 253 7.13 -17.85 11.84
CA ASP A 253 8.03 -17.22 12.82
C ASP A 253 9.47 -17.09 12.32
N LYS A 254 9.70 -17.39 11.04
CA LYS A 254 11.00 -17.30 10.38
C LYS A 254 10.87 -16.67 9.02
N GLU A 255 11.96 -16.05 8.59
CA GLU A 255 12.11 -15.48 7.28
C GLU A 255 12.48 -16.53 6.22
N CYS A 256 12.00 -16.35 4.99
CA CYS A 256 12.42 -17.16 3.85
C CYS A 256 13.87 -16.84 3.44
N TYR A 257 14.29 -15.58 3.57
CA TYR A 257 15.59 -15.08 3.14
C TYR A 257 16.36 -14.43 4.31
N PRO A 258 16.91 -15.23 5.25
CA PRO A 258 17.68 -14.72 6.37
C PRO A 258 18.95 -14.02 5.90
N VAL A 259 19.20 -12.85 6.49
CA VAL A 259 20.43 -12.07 6.30
C VAL A 259 21.20 -11.96 7.61
N ASN A 260 22.53 -11.92 7.53
CA ASN A 260 23.35 -11.68 8.71
C ASN A 260 23.40 -10.17 9.05
N ALA A 261 24.04 -9.84 10.17
CA ALA A 261 24.23 -8.47 10.62
C ALA A 261 25.00 -7.56 9.63
N ASN A 262 25.66 -8.12 8.61
CA ASN A 262 26.32 -7.34 7.55
C ASN A 262 25.43 -7.19 6.30
N GLY A 263 24.14 -7.56 6.39
CA GLY A 263 23.22 -7.52 5.26
C GLY A 263 23.56 -8.53 4.17
N THR A 264 24.22 -9.65 4.49
CA THR A 264 24.52 -10.71 3.51
C THR A 264 23.54 -11.87 3.66
N LEU A 265 23.00 -12.34 2.53
CA LEU A 265 22.10 -13.49 2.49
C LEU A 265 22.80 -14.75 3.03
N ILE A 266 22.19 -15.36 4.04
CA ILE A 266 22.70 -16.58 4.69
C ILE A 266 22.20 -17.82 3.94
N SER A 267 20.90 -17.85 3.64
CA SER A 267 20.24 -18.95 2.94
C SER A 267 18.96 -18.47 2.26
N SER A 268 18.30 -19.36 1.52
CA SER A 268 16.99 -19.11 0.91
C SER A 268 16.09 -20.32 1.17
N CYS A 269 14.81 -20.07 1.41
CA CYS A 269 13.83 -21.14 1.50
C CYS A 269 13.51 -21.72 0.11
N ASP A 270 13.03 -22.96 0.07
CA ASP A 270 12.67 -23.63 -1.19
C ASP A 270 11.38 -23.07 -1.80
N ASN A 271 10.45 -22.64 -0.96
CA ASN A 271 9.14 -22.15 -1.39
C ASN A 271 8.66 -20.97 -0.52
N PRO A 272 8.77 -19.72 -1.01
CA PRO A 272 8.31 -18.55 -0.26
C PRO A 272 6.79 -18.53 -0.03
N ASP A 273 5.98 -19.24 -0.84
CA ASP A 273 4.53 -19.27 -0.66
C ASP A 273 4.10 -20.04 0.62
N GLN A 274 5.04 -20.72 1.30
CA GLN A 274 4.81 -21.40 2.58
C GLN A 274 5.13 -20.55 3.81
N TYR A 275 5.56 -19.29 3.60
CA TYR A 275 6.04 -18.40 4.66
C TYR A 275 5.09 -17.21 4.85
N VAL A 276 4.93 -16.77 6.10
CA VAL A 276 4.36 -15.45 6.40
C VAL A 276 5.33 -14.35 6.02
N PHE A 277 6.63 -14.55 6.27
CA PHE A 277 7.67 -13.53 6.16
C PHE A 277 8.68 -13.81 5.05
N THR A 278 8.89 -12.80 4.20
CA THR A 278 9.93 -12.76 3.17
C THR A 278 11.31 -12.64 3.82
N ASP A 279 11.47 -11.65 4.69
CA ASP A 279 12.67 -11.33 5.47
C ASP A 279 12.31 -11.12 6.96
N GLY A 280 13.18 -10.48 7.74
CA GLY A 280 12.98 -10.30 9.18
C GLY A 280 11.70 -9.55 9.59
N ILE A 281 11.07 -8.80 8.68
CA ILE A 281 9.88 -7.97 9.01
C ILE A 281 8.82 -7.97 7.91
N HIS A 282 9.18 -8.16 6.64
CA HIS A 282 8.25 -7.95 5.54
C HIS A 282 7.42 -9.22 5.23
N PRO A 283 6.09 -9.10 5.08
CA PRO A 283 5.25 -10.22 4.70
C PRO A 283 5.49 -10.73 3.27
N THR A 284 5.05 -11.94 2.98
CA THR A 284 5.00 -12.48 1.61
C THR A 284 3.79 -11.93 0.85
N THR A 285 3.81 -12.04 -0.48
CA THR A 285 2.75 -11.48 -1.33
C THR A 285 1.36 -12.05 -1.04
N MET A 286 1.28 -13.28 -0.53
CA MET A 286 0.02 -13.89 -0.11
C MET A 286 -0.58 -13.18 1.10
N ILE A 287 0.25 -12.78 2.06
CA ILE A 287 -0.20 -11.99 3.22
C ILE A 287 -0.60 -10.58 2.76
N HIS A 288 0.14 -9.97 1.82
CA HIS A 288 -0.29 -8.71 1.21
C HIS A 288 -1.65 -8.83 0.50
N ALA A 289 -1.96 -9.96 -0.14
CA ALA A 289 -3.27 -10.19 -0.74
C ALA A 289 -4.41 -10.28 0.30
N VAL A 290 -4.15 -10.85 1.48
CA VAL A 290 -5.08 -10.80 2.63
C VAL A 290 -5.30 -9.35 3.06
N VAL A 291 -4.22 -8.58 3.23
CA VAL A 291 -4.31 -7.16 3.63
C VAL A 291 -5.12 -6.35 2.62
N GLY A 292 -4.81 -6.45 1.33
CA GLY A 292 -5.53 -5.71 0.28
C GLY A 292 -7.02 -6.05 0.21
N ALA A 293 -7.37 -7.31 0.47
CA ALA A 293 -8.77 -7.74 0.55
C ALA A 293 -9.49 -7.18 1.79
N ILE A 294 -8.79 -7.02 2.93
CA ILE A 294 -9.37 -6.39 4.13
C ILE A 294 -9.61 -4.90 3.90
N PHE A 295 -8.67 -4.21 3.24
CA PHE A 295 -8.90 -2.83 2.83
C PHE A 295 -10.15 -2.69 1.96
N ALA A 296 -10.36 -3.61 1.00
CA ALA A 296 -11.55 -3.61 0.16
C ALA A 296 -12.85 -3.73 0.97
N GLU A 297 -12.91 -4.64 1.96
CA GLU A 297 -14.06 -4.74 2.88
C GLU A 297 -14.28 -3.48 3.72
N ILE A 298 -13.19 -2.88 4.22
CA ILE A 298 -13.26 -1.69 5.06
C ILE A 298 -13.73 -0.48 4.26
N ILE A 299 -13.38 -0.35 2.98
CA ILE A 299 -13.87 0.73 2.12
C ILE A 299 -15.38 0.64 1.95
N ASP A 300 -15.93 -0.55 1.78
CA ASP A 300 -17.37 -0.75 1.57
C ASP A 300 -18.17 -0.61 2.88
N ASN A 301 -17.71 -1.24 3.96
CA ASN A 301 -18.51 -1.43 5.19
C ASN A 301 -18.01 -0.65 6.41
N GLY A 302 -16.89 0.08 6.28
CA GLY A 302 -16.32 0.94 7.32
C GLY A 302 -15.64 0.22 8.48
N SER A 303 -15.73 -1.10 8.57
CA SER A 303 -15.06 -1.92 9.55
C SER A 303 -14.88 -3.35 9.02
N PHE A 304 -13.97 -4.10 9.63
CA PHE A 304 -13.77 -5.51 9.36
C PHE A 304 -13.64 -6.24 10.70
N ASP A 305 -14.29 -7.40 10.82
CA ASP A 305 -14.19 -8.25 11.99
C ASP A 305 -13.00 -9.21 11.83
N TYR A 306 -11.96 -9.05 12.64
CA TYR A 306 -10.71 -9.81 12.53
C TYR A 306 -10.82 -11.20 13.20
N THR A 307 -11.85 -11.96 12.84
CA THR A 307 -12.03 -13.36 13.27
C THR A 307 -11.54 -14.34 12.20
N GLU A 308 -11.22 -15.56 12.62
CA GLU A 308 -10.84 -16.64 11.67
C GLU A 308 -11.93 -16.87 10.62
N ALA A 309 -13.20 -16.82 11.03
CA ALA A 309 -14.34 -17.00 10.13
C ALA A 309 -14.41 -15.93 9.05
N SER A 310 -14.24 -14.66 9.42
CA SER A 310 -14.20 -13.54 8.49
C SER A 310 -13.04 -13.63 7.51
N LEU A 311 -11.85 -14.02 7.99
CA LEU A 311 -10.69 -14.24 7.12
C LEU A 311 -10.89 -15.41 6.16
N PHE A 312 -11.48 -16.53 6.58
CA PHE A 312 -11.78 -17.62 5.65
C PHE A 312 -12.75 -17.21 4.56
N ALA A 313 -13.80 -16.46 4.90
CA ALA A 313 -14.74 -15.94 3.93
C ALA A 313 -14.03 -15.02 2.91
N LEU A 314 -13.11 -14.18 3.41
CA LEU A 314 -12.31 -13.25 2.62
C LEU A 314 -11.32 -13.97 1.69
N VAL A 315 -10.57 -14.96 2.19
CA VAL A 315 -9.64 -15.78 1.39
C VAL A 315 -10.34 -16.39 0.17
N LYS A 316 -11.57 -16.89 0.36
CA LYS A 316 -12.39 -17.42 -0.72
C LYS A 316 -12.93 -16.33 -1.64
N LYS A 317 -13.45 -15.24 -1.09
CA LYS A 317 -14.05 -14.13 -1.87
C LYS A 317 -13.06 -13.50 -2.85
N TYR A 318 -11.82 -13.31 -2.41
CA TYR A 318 -10.78 -12.61 -3.19
C TYR A 318 -9.76 -13.53 -3.86
N ASN A 319 -9.96 -14.86 -3.79
CA ASN A 319 -9.05 -15.84 -4.39
C ASN A 319 -7.59 -15.69 -3.89
N VAL A 320 -7.42 -15.39 -2.60
CA VAL A 320 -6.11 -15.09 -1.99
C VAL A 320 -5.11 -16.24 -2.16
N THR A 321 -5.55 -17.49 -2.14
CA THR A 321 -4.67 -18.67 -2.32
C THR A 321 -4.01 -18.74 -3.70
N SER A 322 -4.45 -17.92 -4.66
CA SER A 322 -3.83 -17.77 -5.98
C SER A 322 -2.85 -16.59 -6.06
N ALA A 323 -2.66 -15.83 -4.99
CA ALA A 323 -1.65 -14.77 -4.91
C ALA A 323 -0.28 -15.37 -4.55
N LYS A 324 0.32 -16.09 -5.51
CA LYS A 324 1.60 -16.78 -5.34
C LYS A 324 2.74 -16.00 -5.97
N SER A 325 3.95 -16.20 -5.48
CA SER A 325 5.17 -15.55 -5.99
C SER A 325 5.41 -15.82 -7.48
N GLN A 326 5.18 -17.05 -7.97
CA GLN A 326 5.40 -17.42 -9.37
C GLN A 326 4.15 -17.38 -10.25
N THR A 327 2.96 -17.49 -9.66
CA THR A 327 1.69 -17.54 -10.39
C THR A 327 0.66 -16.68 -9.69
N ASN A 328 0.66 -15.39 -10.01
CA ASN A 328 -0.24 -14.41 -9.38
C ASN A 328 -1.34 -13.96 -10.35
N PHE A 329 -2.56 -13.75 -9.88
CA PHE A 329 -3.65 -13.25 -10.73
C PHE A 329 -3.53 -11.77 -11.09
N LEU A 330 -2.63 -11.02 -10.43
CA LEU A 330 -2.26 -9.67 -10.83
C LEU A 330 -1.30 -9.65 -12.03
N TYR A 331 -0.64 -10.77 -12.34
CA TYR A 331 0.33 -10.83 -13.43
C TYR A 331 -0.35 -10.70 -14.80
N SER A 332 0.10 -9.73 -15.60
CA SER A 332 -0.44 -9.49 -16.95
C SER A 332 0.08 -10.46 -18.01
N SER A 333 1.16 -11.18 -17.73
CA SER A 333 1.72 -12.20 -18.60
C SER A 333 2.52 -13.26 -17.83
N PRO A 334 2.82 -14.43 -18.43
CA PRO A 334 3.60 -15.48 -17.77
C PRO A 334 5.02 -15.07 -17.34
N ASP A 335 5.58 -13.99 -17.90
CA ASP A 335 6.87 -13.43 -17.54
C ASP A 335 6.79 -12.32 -16.48
N SER A 336 5.60 -11.89 -16.04
CA SER A 336 5.41 -10.86 -15.01
C SER A 336 6.16 -11.16 -13.71
N ALA A 337 6.28 -12.43 -13.33
CA ALA A 337 7.08 -12.84 -12.17
C ALA A 337 8.56 -12.39 -12.27
N LYS A 338 9.06 -12.09 -13.47
CA LYS A 338 10.40 -11.56 -13.74
C LYS A 338 10.42 -10.09 -14.12
N THR A 339 9.31 -9.55 -14.65
CA THR A 339 9.28 -8.21 -15.25
C THR A 339 8.48 -7.19 -14.46
N GLY A 340 7.86 -7.57 -13.33
CA GLY A 340 7.06 -6.66 -12.52
C GLY A 340 5.68 -6.31 -13.08
N LYS A 341 5.31 -6.82 -14.26
CA LYS A 341 4.17 -6.27 -15.00
C LYS A 341 2.84 -6.76 -14.45
N LEU A 342 2.00 -5.83 -14.01
CA LEU A 342 0.68 -6.15 -13.49
C LEU A 342 -0.47 -5.78 -14.45
N VAL A 343 -1.69 -6.21 -14.10
CA VAL A 343 -2.95 -5.92 -14.83
C VAL A 343 -3.64 -4.63 -14.34
N ILE A 344 -3.02 -3.90 -13.42
CA ILE A 344 -3.53 -2.64 -12.87
C ILE A 344 -2.83 -1.44 -13.51
N ASP A 345 -3.47 -0.28 -13.39
CA ASP A 345 -2.84 1.00 -13.73
C ASP A 345 -2.17 1.53 -12.46
N GLU A 346 -0.85 1.60 -12.45
CA GLU A 346 -0.07 2.08 -11.31
C GLU A 346 1.03 3.04 -11.74
N TYR A 347 1.39 3.94 -10.82
CA TYR A 347 2.39 4.96 -11.04
C TYR A 347 3.25 5.13 -9.79
N THR A 348 4.54 4.80 -9.91
CA THR A 348 5.58 5.23 -8.96
C THR A 348 5.70 6.76 -8.93
N ILE A 349 6.45 7.35 -7.99
CA ILE A 349 6.69 8.80 -7.90
C ILE A 349 7.19 9.35 -9.24
N LYS A 350 8.16 8.68 -9.86
CA LYS A 350 8.74 9.11 -11.14
C LYS A 350 7.72 9.04 -12.28
N GLN A 351 6.94 7.96 -12.33
CA GLN A 351 5.92 7.77 -13.35
C GLN A 351 4.75 8.73 -13.16
N SER A 352 4.33 9.03 -11.94
CA SER A 352 3.24 9.96 -11.64
C SER A 352 3.62 11.39 -12.03
N ILE A 353 4.86 11.82 -11.78
CA ILE A 353 5.41 13.10 -12.26
C ILE A 353 5.37 13.15 -13.79
N ALA A 354 5.86 12.10 -14.46
CA ALA A 354 5.93 12.04 -15.92
C ALA A 354 4.53 12.03 -16.57
N ASN A 355 3.53 11.46 -15.89
CA ASN A 355 2.16 11.32 -16.38
C ASN A 355 1.17 12.29 -15.73
N ALA A 356 1.66 13.29 -14.99
CA ALA A 356 0.80 14.21 -14.24
C ALA A 356 -0.30 14.88 -15.09
N PRO A 357 -0.04 15.35 -16.34
CA PRO A 357 -1.11 15.93 -17.17
C PRO A 357 -2.25 14.96 -17.45
N ALA A 358 -1.96 13.67 -17.62
CA ALA A 358 -2.98 12.64 -17.88
C ALA A 358 -3.79 12.34 -16.62
N LEU A 359 -3.12 12.13 -15.48
CA LEU A 359 -3.75 11.87 -14.18
C LEU A 359 -4.65 13.03 -13.72
N ILE A 360 -4.19 14.28 -13.92
CA ILE A 360 -4.98 15.48 -13.62
C ILE A 360 -6.24 15.53 -14.48
N LYS A 361 -6.08 15.26 -15.78
CA LYS A 361 -7.20 15.27 -16.72
C LYS A 361 -8.23 14.20 -16.34
N GLU A 362 -7.78 12.99 -16.04
CA GLU A 362 -8.65 11.88 -15.65
C GLU A 362 -9.52 12.24 -14.44
N ASN A 363 -8.93 12.73 -13.35
CA ASN A 363 -9.69 13.15 -12.16
C ASN A 363 -10.67 14.29 -12.43
N ASN A 364 -10.24 15.27 -13.23
CA ASN A 364 -11.11 16.39 -13.59
C ASN A 364 -12.29 15.94 -14.47
N ASP A 365 -12.08 14.99 -15.38
CA ASP A 365 -13.12 14.41 -16.22
C ASP A 365 -14.11 13.58 -15.39
N ALA A 366 -13.64 12.85 -14.35
CA ALA A 366 -14.49 12.09 -13.41
C ALA A 366 -15.56 12.98 -12.74
N SER A 367 -15.16 14.17 -12.28
CA SER A 367 -16.04 15.14 -11.61
C SER A 367 -17.16 15.68 -12.49
N SER A 368 -16.93 15.73 -13.80
CA SER A 368 -17.90 16.29 -14.77
C SER A 368 -19.05 15.32 -15.08
N ASN A 369 -18.80 14.01 -14.94
CA ASN A 369 -19.81 12.99 -15.19
C ASN A 369 -20.72 12.75 -13.97
N SER A 370 -20.25 13.01 -12.74
CA SER A 370 -21.08 12.84 -11.54
C SER A 370 -22.20 13.89 -11.40
N THR A 371 -22.11 15.01 -12.12
CA THR A 371 -23.14 16.07 -12.14
C THR A 371 -24.25 15.87 -13.19
N SER A 372 -24.16 14.86 -14.06
CA SER A 372 -25.12 14.67 -15.17
C SER A 372 -25.94 13.36 -15.16
N GLY A 373 -25.70 12.44 -14.21
CA GLY A 373 -26.27 11.08 -14.26
C GLY A 373 -27.30 10.72 -13.20
N ASN A 374 -28.53 11.25 -13.29
CA ASN A 374 -29.68 10.63 -12.61
C ASN A 374 -30.46 9.77 -13.62
N SER A 375 -29.86 8.65 -14.03
CA SER A 375 -30.56 7.60 -14.78
C SER A 375 -30.19 6.24 -14.21
N THR A 376 -31.17 5.59 -13.61
CA THR A 376 -31.18 4.19 -13.18
C THR A 376 -30.65 3.28 -14.30
N SER A 377 -29.55 2.58 -14.05
CA SER A 377 -29.19 1.41 -14.85
C SER A 377 -28.75 0.26 -13.94
N THR A 378 -29.47 -0.84 -14.08
CA THR A 378 -29.23 -2.14 -13.47
C THR A 378 -27.92 -2.73 -13.98
N SER A 379 -27.02 -3.12 -13.07
CA SER A 379 -25.76 -3.76 -13.44
C SER A 379 -26.01 -5.18 -13.95
N SER A 380 -25.47 -5.46 -15.14
CA SER A 380 -25.20 -6.83 -15.58
C SER A 380 -23.73 -6.91 -15.92
N THR A 381 -23.03 -7.81 -15.24
CA THR A 381 -21.59 -8.02 -15.31
C THR A 381 -21.22 -8.74 -16.60
N THR A 382 -20.53 -8.06 -17.51
CA THR A 382 -19.67 -8.71 -18.51
C THR A 382 -18.36 -7.95 -18.64
N LYS A 383 -17.26 -8.72 -18.58
CA LYS A 383 -15.85 -8.32 -18.52
C LYS A 383 -15.33 -8.03 -19.94
N PRO A 384 -14.58 -6.94 -20.22
CA PRO A 384 -13.86 -6.81 -21.48
C PRO A 384 -12.39 -7.25 -21.35
N SER A 385 -11.91 -7.91 -22.41
CA SER A 385 -10.54 -8.34 -22.63
C SER A 385 -9.69 -7.26 -23.32
N GLY A 386 -8.46 -7.06 -22.81
CA GLY A 386 -7.21 -6.77 -23.53
C GLY A 386 -7.13 -5.63 -24.57
N SER A 387 -6.17 -4.72 -24.37
CA SER A 387 -5.42 -4.07 -25.45
C SER A 387 -4.10 -3.47 -24.96
N SER A 388 -3.00 -3.97 -25.53
CA SER A 388 -1.61 -3.51 -25.38
C SER A 388 -1.35 -2.11 -25.96
N ARG A 389 -0.42 -1.34 -25.38
CA ARG A 389 0.32 -0.28 -26.07
C ARG A 389 1.81 -0.23 -25.65
N ASN A 390 2.66 -0.09 -26.67
CA ASN A 390 4.12 -0.01 -26.59
C ASN A 390 4.60 1.34 -26.05
N PHE A 391 5.69 1.35 -25.27
CA PHE A 391 6.47 2.56 -24.97
C PHE A 391 7.94 2.40 -25.39
N VAL A 392 8.45 3.48 -25.96
CA VAL A 392 9.82 3.66 -26.45
C VAL A 392 10.70 4.13 -25.28
N SER A 393 11.83 3.46 -25.08
CA SER A 393 12.83 3.78 -24.05
C SER A 393 13.76 4.90 -24.51
N THR A 394 13.97 5.89 -23.65
CA THR A 394 15.10 6.83 -23.75
C THR A 394 15.82 6.88 -22.41
N ILE A 395 17.09 6.51 -22.44
CA ILE A 395 18.00 6.40 -21.30
C ILE A 395 18.62 7.78 -21.00
N ILE A 396 18.58 8.22 -19.75
CA ILE A 396 19.40 9.34 -19.24
C ILE A 396 20.06 8.87 -17.94
N PRO A 397 21.40 9.02 -17.77
CA PRO A 397 22.10 8.55 -16.58
C PRO A 397 22.10 9.64 -15.50
N VAL A 398 21.79 9.29 -14.25
CA VAL A 398 22.08 10.13 -13.08
C VAL A 398 22.60 9.26 -11.93
N SER A 399 23.60 9.81 -11.25
CA SER A 399 24.61 9.17 -10.40
C SER A 399 24.13 8.59 -9.07
N LEU A 400 24.87 7.56 -8.65
CA LEU A 400 24.81 6.85 -7.36
C LEU A 400 24.94 7.77 -6.14
N ILE A 401 24.08 7.53 -5.14
CA ILE A 401 24.37 7.79 -3.72
C ILE A 401 23.98 6.54 -2.94
N SER A 402 24.95 5.98 -2.22
CA SER A 402 24.87 4.74 -1.48
C SER A 402 24.06 4.88 -0.19
N LEU A 403 23.16 3.92 0.08
CA LEU A 403 22.46 3.76 1.35
C LEU A 403 23.16 2.69 2.19
N ILE A 404 23.64 3.08 3.37
CA ILE A 404 24.10 2.18 4.44
C ILE A 404 23.14 2.39 5.62
N LEU A 405 22.85 1.27 6.32
CA LEU A 405 22.02 1.08 7.51
C LEU A 405 20.55 0.71 7.28
N LEU A 406 20.35 -0.58 6.99
CA LEU A 406 19.26 -1.37 7.54
C LEU A 406 19.90 -2.64 8.10
N VAL A 407 20.34 -2.55 9.35
CA VAL A 407 20.78 -3.69 10.16
C VAL A 407 20.08 -3.50 11.50
N ILE A 408 19.26 -4.51 11.82
CA ILE A 408 18.33 -4.66 12.95
C ILE A 408 16.90 -4.31 12.58
#